data_AF-A0A662F3X1-F1
#
_entry.id   AF-A0A662F3X1-F1
#
_cell.length_a   1.000
_cell.length_b   1.000
_cell.length_c   1.000
_cell.angle_alpha   90.00
_cell.angle_beta   90.00
_cell.angle_gamma   90.00
#
_symmetry.space_group_name_H-M   'P 1'
#
loop_
_entity.id
_entity.type
_entity.pdbx_description
1 polymer ?
#
loop_
_entity_poly.entity_id
_entity_poly.type
_entity_poly.pdbx_seq_one_letter_code
_entity_poly.pdbx_strand_id
1 'polypeptide(L)'
;MWFWDVPLQRDVQLTVIGKVFKPNPNKVLALNMTLKEYFRLVRWYLSFNSTSKTFLHGNGYEKAKRLFNLNTALIQTARDKAVEIL
;
A
#
# COMPACT_ATOMS: atom_id res chain seq x y z
N MET A 1 6.07 -26.69 -12.09
CA MET A 1 6.57 -25.68 -13.04
C MET A 1 7.03 -24.49 -12.21
N TRP A 2 8.31 -24.45 -11.86
CA TRP A 2 8.86 -23.47 -10.92
C TRP A 2 9.39 -22.25 -11.68
N PHE A 3 9.01 -21.08 -11.21
CA PHE A 3 9.12 -19.76 -11.85
C PHE A 3 10.53 -19.16 -11.74
N TRP A 4 11.60 -19.95 -12.00
CA TRP A 4 12.99 -19.52 -11.75
C TRP A 4 13.91 -19.50 -12.98
N ASP A 5 13.47 -19.98 -14.15
CA ASP A 5 14.31 -20.08 -15.35
C ASP A 5 14.25 -18.86 -16.29
N VAL A 6 14.00 -17.66 -15.76
CA VAL A 6 14.13 -16.41 -16.53
C VAL A 6 15.43 -15.73 -16.07
N PRO A 7 16.43 -15.54 -16.96
CA PRO A 7 17.68 -14.89 -16.58
C PRO A 7 17.39 -13.47 -16.11
N LEU A 8 17.46 -13.25 -14.80
CA LEU A 8 17.26 -11.95 -14.18
C LEU A 8 18.39 -11.05 -14.69
N GLN A 9 18.05 -10.16 -15.64
CA GLN A 9 18.97 -9.18 -16.23
C GLN A 9 19.79 -8.51 -15.11
N ARG A 10 21.12 -8.35 -15.27
CA ARG A 10 22.01 -7.84 -14.20
C ARG A 10 21.47 -6.60 -13.50
N ASP A 11 20.80 -5.73 -14.22
CA ASP A 11 20.18 -4.50 -13.71
C ASP A 11 19.05 -4.78 -12.72
N VAL A 12 18.28 -5.83 -12.93
CA VAL A 12 17.22 -6.29 -12.03
C VAL A 12 17.83 -6.91 -10.78
N GLN A 13 18.89 -7.74 -10.89
CA GLN A 13 19.63 -8.24 -9.72
C GLN A 13 20.22 -7.10 -8.89
N LEU A 14 20.92 -6.16 -9.52
CA LEU A 14 21.50 -4.99 -8.85
C LEU A 14 20.41 -4.12 -8.20
N THR A 15 19.27 -3.99 -8.86
CA THR A 15 18.10 -3.29 -8.31
C THR A 15 17.53 -4.00 -7.09
N VAL A 16 17.38 -5.33 -7.13
CA VAL A 16 16.90 -6.12 -6.00
C VAL A 16 17.91 -6.06 -4.84
N ILE A 17 19.20 -6.19 -5.10
CA ILE A 17 20.25 -6.08 -4.07
C ILE A 17 20.24 -4.69 -3.43
N GLY A 18 20.24 -3.62 -4.22
CA GLY A 18 20.26 -2.24 -3.72
C GLY A 18 18.94 -1.78 -3.08
N LYS A 19 17.80 -2.43 -3.36
CA LYS A 19 16.49 -2.05 -2.81
C LYS A 19 15.97 -2.99 -1.72
N VAL A 20 16.37 -4.26 -1.71
CA VAL A 20 15.83 -5.31 -0.83
C VAL A 20 16.87 -5.77 0.18
N PHE A 21 18.09 -6.09 -0.26
CA PHE A 21 19.14 -6.65 0.62
C PHE A 21 20.01 -5.60 1.31
N LYS A 22 20.32 -4.50 0.61
CA LYS A 22 21.09 -3.37 1.15
C LYS A 22 20.30 -2.05 1.02
N PRO A 23 19.07 -1.99 1.57
CA PRO A 23 18.19 -0.86 1.37
C PRO A 23 18.76 0.40 2.00
N ASN A 24 18.62 1.52 1.30
CA ASN A 24 18.97 2.82 1.86
C ASN A 24 18.17 3.04 3.15
N PRO A 25 18.81 3.29 4.31
CA PRO A 25 18.12 3.43 5.59
C PRO A 25 17.04 4.54 5.58
N ASN A 26 17.24 5.61 4.79
CA ASN A 26 16.22 6.65 4.61
C ASN A 26 15.00 6.14 3.82
N LYS A 27 15.18 5.21 2.88
CA LYS A 27 14.08 4.55 2.16
C LYS A 27 13.37 3.51 3.04
N VAL A 28 14.10 2.80 3.90
CA VAL A 28 13.49 1.93 4.93
C VAL A 28 12.59 2.75 5.84
N LEU A 29 13.04 3.94 6.28
CA LEU A 29 12.24 4.85 7.09
C LEU A 29 10.99 5.35 6.34
N ALA A 30 11.13 5.83 5.11
CA ALA A 30 10.00 6.31 4.31
C ALA A 30 8.97 5.21 4.01
N LEU A 31 9.42 3.99 3.70
CA LEU A 31 8.55 2.85 3.47
C LEU A 31 7.81 2.46 4.76
N ASN A 32 8.51 2.42 5.90
CA ASN A 32 7.90 2.12 7.19
C ASN A 32 6.87 3.18 7.61
N MET A 33 7.15 4.46 7.36
CA MET A 33 6.21 5.55 7.59
C MET A 33 4.98 5.43 6.67
N THR A 34 5.19 5.13 5.39
CA THR A 34 4.12 4.91 4.41
C THR A 34 3.24 3.72 4.82
N LEU A 35 3.86 2.62 5.26
CA LEU A 35 3.16 1.43 5.72
C LEU A 35 2.34 1.72 7.00
N LYS A 36 2.89 2.50 7.93
CA LYS A 36 2.19 2.94 9.14
C LYS A 36 0.96 3.78 8.80
N GLU A 37 1.09 4.74 7.88
CA GLU A 37 -0.03 5.55 7.39
C GLU A 37 -1.08 4.69 6.66
N TYR A 38 -0.64 3.74 5.83
CA TYR A 38 -1.54 2.79 5.17
C TYR A 38 -2.37 2.01 6.18
N PHE A 39 -1.76 1.46 7.24
CA PHE A 39 -2.52 0.77 8.29
C PHE A 39 -3.46 1.69 9.07
N ARG A 40 -3.11 2.98 9.28
CA ARG A 40 -4.04 3.96 9.84
C ARG A 40 -5.23 4.18 8.93
N LEU A 41 -5.02 4.27 7.61
CA LEU A 41 -6.09 4.42 6.64
C LEU A 41 -7.02 3.20 6.58
N VAL A 42 -6.48 1.98 6.59
CA VAL A 42 -7.30 0.75 6.63
C VAL A 42 -8.18 0.74 7.88
N ARG A 43 -7.62 1.04 9.06
CA ARG A 43 -8.42 1.14 10.31
C ARG A 43 -9.47 2.23 10.25
N TRP A 44 -9.16 3.36 9.61
CA TRP A 44 -10.12 4.43 9.41
C TRP A 44 -11.28 3.98 8.50
N TYR A 45 -11.01 3.28 7.40
CA TYR A 45 -12.07 2.68 6.58
C TYR A 45 -12.89 1.64 7.34
N LEU A 46 -12.26 0.79 8.15
CA LEU A 46 -12.96 -0.19 8.99
C LEU A 46 -13.92 0.48 9.99
N SER A 47 -13.61 1.70 10.47
CA SER A 47 -14.51 2.43 11.37
C SER A 47 -15.85 2.81 10.75
N PHE A 48 -15.99 2.79 9.43
CA PHE A 48 -17.28 2.97 8.74
C PHE A 48 -18.17 1.72 8.83
N ASN A 49 -17.61 0.56 9.22
CA ASN A 49 -18.31 -0.71 9.39
C ASN A 49 -19.23 -1.06 8.20
N SER A 50 -18.74 -0.88 6.98
CA SER A 50 -19.49 -1.08 5.75
C SER A 50 -18.64 -1.79 4.70
N THR A 51 -19.23 -2.78 4.03
CA THR A 51 -18.64 -3.48 2.89
C THR A 51 -18.96 -2.83 1.55
N SER A 52 -19.82 -1.81 1.53
CA SER A 52 -20.25 -1.15 0.30
C SER A 52 -19.17 -0.23 -0.25
N LYS A 53 -18.52 -0.65 -1.36
CA LYS A 53 -17.48 0.15 -2.04
C LYS A 53 -17.99 1.51 -2.50
N THR A 54 -19.24 1.62 -2.95
CA THR A 54 -19.84 2.89 -3.38
C THR A 54 -20.04 3.84 -2.19
N PHE A 55 -20.50 3.33 -1.05
CA PHE A 55 -20.62 4.09 0.19
C PHE A 55 -19.27 4.59 0.69
N LEU A 56 -18.27 3.72 0.77
CA LEU A 56 -16.92 4.09 1.21
C LEU A 56 -16.24 5.07 0.25
N HIS A 57 -16.51 4.95 -1.06
CA HIS A 57 -16.00 5.90 -2.04
C HIS A 57 -16.65 7.28 -1.88
N GLY A 58 -17.98 7.35 -1.87
CA GLY A 58 -18.71 8.62 -1.76
C GLY A 58 -18.48 9.35 -0.43
N ASN A 59 -18.45 8.61 0.69
CA ASN A 59 -18.33 9.23 2.01
C ASN A 59 -16.88 9.36 2.51
N GLY A 60 -15.96 8.56 1.96
CA GLY A 60 -14.61 8.38 2.49
C GLY A 60 -13.46 8.77 1.56
N TYR A 61 -13.59 8.64 0.22
CA TYR A 61 -12.44 8.79 -0.69
C TYR A 61 -11.83 10.19 -0.70
N GLU A 62 -12.64 11.23 -0.88
CA GLU A 62 -12.14 12.61 -0.89
C GLU A 62 -11.66 13.07 0.51
N LYS A 63 -12.25 12.52 1.59
CA LYS A 63 -11.76 12.75 2.95
C LYS A 63 -10.40 12.06 3.16
N ALA A 64 -10.23 10.83 2.67
CA ALA A 64 -8.98 10.09 2.77
C ALA A 64 -7.84 10.83 2.05
N LYS A 65 -8.08 11.40 0.87
CA LYS A 65 -7.09 12.22 0.13
C LYS A 65 -6.65 13.47 0.89
N ARG A 66 -7.51 14.04 1.74
CA ARG A 66 -7.18 15.23 2.56
C ARG A 66 -6.49 14.87 3.87
N LEU A 67 -6.88 13.75 4.48
CA LEU A 67 -6.42 13.33 5.81
C LEU A 67 -5.12 12.52 5.77
N PHE A 68 -4.87 11.80 4.67
CA PHE A 68 -3.72 10.91 4.53
C PHE A 68 -2.84 11.35 3.37
N ASN A 69 -1.55 11.50 3.64
CA ASN A 69 -0.54 11.81 2.61
C ASN A 69 -0.10 10.52 1.88
N LEU A 70 -1.06 9.82 1.27
CA LEU A 70 -0.86 8.57 0.52
C LEU A 70 -1.28 8.76 -0.94
N ASN A 71 -0.65 8.01 -1.84
CA ASN A 71 -1.07 8.05 -3.24
C ASN A 71 -2.50 7.48 -3.42
N THR A 72 -3.14 7.83 -4.53
CA THR A 72 -4.52 7.40 -4.81
C THR A 72 -4.67 5.89 -4.91
N ALA A 73 -3.66 5.18 -5.42
CA ALA A 73 -3.67 3.72 -5.51
C ALA A 73 -3.74 3.07 -4.12
N LEU A 74 -2.90 3.50 -3.17
CA LEU A 74 -2.88 3.03 -1.78
C LEU A 74 -4.19 3.35 -1.07
N ILE A 75 -4.80 4.50 -1.36
CA ILE A 75 -6.11 4.86 -0.81
C ILE A 75 -7.19 3.88 -1.30
N GLN A 76 -7.20 3.57 -2.60
CA GLN A 76 -8.13 2.60 -3.18
C GLN A 76 -7.88 1.19 -2.64
N THR A 77 -6.62 0.77 -2.55
CA THR A 77 -6.24 -0.53 -1.99
C THR A 77 -6.65 -0.64 -0.53
N ALA A 78 -6.48 0.41 0.28
CA ALA A 78 -6.89 0.40 1.69
C ALA A 78 -8.42 0.24 1.85
N ARG A 79 -9.20 0.91 0.99
CA ARG A 79 -10.66 0.75 0.93
C ARG A 79 -11.03 -0.69 0.58
N ASP A 80 -10.45 -1.22 -0.49
CA ASP A 80 -10.77 -2.57 -0.95
C ASP A 80 -10.35 -3.61 0.10
N LYS A 81 -9.23 -3.38 0.80
CA LYS A 81 -8.80 -4.24 1.91
C LYS A 81 -9.73 -4.17 3.11
N ALA A 82 -10.26 -3.00 3.44
CA ALA A 82 -11.27 -2.88 4.51
C ALA A 82 -12.55 -3.65 4.17
N VAL A 83 -12.96 -3.67 2.90
CA VAL A 83 -14.10 -4.47 2.42
C VAL A 83 -13.81 -5.98 2.47
N GLU A 84 -12.57 -6.41 2.24
CA GLU A 84 -12.19 -7.84 2.39
C GLU A 84 -12.15 -8.31 3.85
N ILE A 85 -11.95 -7.40 4.81
CA ILE A 85 -11.83 -7.73 6.24
C ILE A 85 -13.21 -7.85 6.92
N LEU A 86 -14.19 -7.07 6.46
CA LEU A 86 -15.57 -7.06 6.97
C LEU A 86 -16.44 -8.09 6.25
#